data_AF-A0A6V7IBX3-F1
#
_entry.id   AF-A0A6V7IBX3-F1
#
_cell.length_a   1.000
_cell.length_b   1.000
_cell.length_c   1.000
_cell.angle_alpha   90.00
_cell.angle_beta   90.00
_cell.angle_gamma   90.00
#
_symmetry.space_group_name_H-M   'P 1'
#
loop_
_entity.id
_entity.type
_entity.pdbx_description
1 polymer ?
#
loop_
_entity_poly.entity_id
_entity_poly.type
_entity_poly.pdbx_seq_one_letter_code
_entity_poly.pdbx_strand_id
1 'polypeptide(L)' 'GVKSLWRPEYGAYMVEGTPGKPYGGLLAHFNVVEANMRYRREEVMNLLKPDEVLMSLTSFP' A
#
# COMPACT_ATOMS: atom_id res chain seq x y z
N GLY A 1 -10.63 -9.83 9.41
CA GLY A 1 -9.93 -8.59 9.81
C GLY A 1 -9.54 -7.84 8.56
N VAL A 2 -9.46 -6.51 8.61
CA VAL A 2 -9.09 -5.69 7.44
C VAL A 2 -7.68 -6.05 6.98
N LYS A 3 -7.46 -6.16 5.66
CA LYS A 3 -6.17 -6.56 5.07
C LYS A 3 -5.16 -5.42 4.99
N SER A 4 -5.65 -4.19 4.78
CA SER A 4 -4.85 -2.96 4.64
C SER A 4 -5.48 -1.83 5.45
N LEU A 5 -4.67 -0.89 5.94
CA LEU A 5 -5.12 0.38 6.52
C LEU A 5 -4.61 1.51 5.63
N TRP A 6 -5.49 2.47 5.34
CA TRP A 6 -5.18 3.60 4.46
C TRP A 6 -5.34 4.92 5.22
N ARG A 7 -4.43 5.87 4.96
CA ARG A 7 -4.43 7.21 5.52
C ARG A 7 -4.18 8.25 4.41
N PRO A 8 -4.81 9.43 4.50
CA PRO A 8 -4.39 10.55 3.66
C PRO A 8 -3.00 11.03 4.11
N GLU A 9 -2.25 11.58 3.16
CA GLU A 9 -0.97 12.23 3.42
C GLU A 9 -1.03 13.72 3.07
N TYR A 10 0.06 14.45 3.33
CA TYR A 10 0.10 15.91 3.14
C TYR A 10 -0.28 16.34 1.72
N GLY A 11 0.24 15.65 0.69
CA GLY A 11 -0.14 15.90 -0.70
C GLY A 11 -1.52 15.34 -1.01
N ALA A 12 -2.38 16.12 -1.66
CA ALA A 12 -3.72 15.66 -2.07
C ALA A 12 -3.70 14.46 -3.05
N TYR A 13 -2.55 14.21 -3.69
CA TYR A 13 -2.30 13.07 -4.58
C TYR A 13 -1.61 11.90 -3.86
N MET A 14 -1.36 12.00 -2.55
CA MET A 14 -0.62 11.00 -1.78
C MET A 14 -1.55 10.19 -0.88
N VAL A 15 -1.25 8.91 -0.77
CA VAL A 15 -1.89 7.98 0.19
C VAL A 15 -0.83 7.14 0.87
N GLU A 16 -1.00 6.90 2.16
CA GLU A 16 -0.17 5.96 2.91
C GLU A 16 -0.98 4.69 3.20
N GLY A 17 -0.44 3.54 2.79
CA GLY A 17 -1.01 2.23 3.08
C GLY A 17 -0.12 1.45 4.03
N THR A 18 -0.69 0.82 5.06
CA THR A 18 0.01 -0.09 5.98
C THR A 18 -0.71 -1.44 6.08
N PRO A 19 -0.04 -2.51 6.57
CA PRO A 19 -0.71 -3.78 6.82
C PRO A 19 -1.85 -3.63 7.81
N GLY A 20 -2.97 -4.34 7.60
CA GLY A 20 -4.14 -4.26 8.49
C GLY A 20 -3.88 -4.72 9.94
N LYS A 21 -2.80 -5.48 10.14
CA LYS A 21 -2.26 -5.85 11.44
C LYS A 21 -0.73 -5.90 11.34
N PRO A 22 0.01 -5.65 12.44
CA PRO A 22 1.45 -5.84 12.46
C PRO A 22 1.85 -7.26 12.02
N TYR A 23 2.96 -7.37 11.31
CA TYR A 23 3.59 -8.67 11.09
C TYR A 23 4.04 -9.26 12.44
N GLY A 24 3.90 -10.58 12.62
CA GLY A 24 4.37 -11.21 13.86
C GLY A 24 5.90 -11.36 13.90
N GLY A 25 6.44 -11.75 15.05
CA GLY A 25 7.91 -11.82 15.28
C GLY A 25 8.64 -13.05 14.71
N LEU A 26 7.95 -13.99 14.06
CA LEU A 26 8.58 -15.17 13.46
C LEU A 26 9.22 -14.86 12.11
N LEU A 27 10.34 -15.54 11.79
CA LEU A 27 11.01 -15.42 10.48
C LEU A 27 10.07 -15.71 9.30
N ALA A 28 9.09 -16.60 9.48
CA ALA A 28 8.12 -16.93 8.43
C ALA A 28 7.30 -15.70 7.96
N HIS A 29 7.15 -14.64 8.77
CA HIS A 29 6.41 -13.45 8.36
C HIS A 29 7.18 -12.55 7.38
N PHE A 30 8.50 -12.73 7.21
CA PHE A 30 9.21 -12.03 6.14
C PHE A 30 8.68 -12.43 4.75
N ASN A 31 8.14 -13.65 4.61
CA ASN A 31 7.60 -14.16 3.35
C ASN A 31 6.26 -13.52 2.95
N VAL A 32 5.61 -12.75 3.84
CA VAL A 32 4.29 -12.15 3.55
C VAL A 32 4.33 -10.63 3.29
N VAL A 33 5.49 -9.99 3.50
CA VAL A 33 5.62 -8.53 3.37
C VAL A 33 5.35 -8.07 1.94
N GLU A 34 6.03 -8.69 0.97
CA GLU A 34 5.88 -8.32 -0.44
C GLU A 34 4.46 -8.60 -0.94
N ALA A 35 3.88 -9.75 -0.59
CA ALA A 35 2.52 -10.10 -0.95
C ALA A 35 1.50 -9.07 -0.40
N ASN A 36 1.70 -8.59 0.84
CA ASN A 36 0.87 -7.53 1.40
C ASN A 36 1.06 -6.18 0.68
N MET A 37 2.30 -5.82 0.33
CA MET A 37 2.57 -4.60 -0.46
C MET A 37 1.95 -4.65 -1.85
N ARG A 38 2.01 -5.81 -2.52
CA ARG A 38 1.40 -6.02 -3.83
C ARG A 38 -0.13 -5.89 -3.77
N TYR A 39 -0.74 -6.53 -2.78
CA TYR A 39 -2.18 -6.42 -2.54
C TYR A 39 -2.62 -4.96 -2.33
N ARG A 40 -1.88 -4.17 -1.55
CA ARG A 40 -2.16 -2.73 -1.38
C ARG A 40 -2.09 -1.97 -2.71
N ARG A 41 -1.12 -2.26 -3.57
CA ARG A 41 -1.03 -1.65 -4.91
C ARG A 41 -2.25 -2.01 -5.76
N GLU A 42 -2.64 -3.29 -5.78
CA GLU A 42 -3.81 -3.76 -6.53
C GLU A 42 -5.10 -3.08 -6.04
N GLU A 43 -5.28 -2.94 -4.73
CA GLU A 43 -6.45 -2.23 -4.16
C GLU A 43 -6.57 -0.81 -4.68
N VAL A 44 -5.46 -0.05 -4.71
CA VAL A 44 -5.49 1.34 -5.23
C VAL A 44 -5.68 1.36 -6.73
N MET A 45 -4.96 0.53 -7.49
CA MET A 45 -5.06 0.49 -8.95
C MET A 45 -6.49 0.19 -9.43
N ASN A 46 -7.24 -0.62 -8.70
CA ASN A 46 -8.65 -0.92 -9.00
C ASN A 46 -9.60 0.29 -8.81
N LEU A 47 -9.15 1.34 -8.13
CA LEU A 47 -9.92 2.56 -7.89
C LEU A 47 -9.52 3.71 -8.83
N LEU A 48 -8.40 3.58 -9.54
CA LEU A 48 -7.89 4.60 -10.44
C LEU A 48 -8.68 4.66 -11.75
N LYS A 49 -8.73 5.85 -12.35
CA LYS A 49 -9.25 6.03 -13.71
C LYS A 49 -8.27 5.47 -14.76
N PRO A 50 -8.72 5.24 -16.01
CA PRO A 50 -7.88 4.67 -17.07
C PRO A 50 -6.58 5.44 -17.37
N ASP A 51 -6.53 6.74 -17.06
CA ASP A 51 -5.42 7.66 -17.28
C ASP A 51 -4.62 7.97 -16.01
N GLU A 52 -4.94 7.32 -14.89
CA GLU A 52 -4.26 7.47 -13.61
C GLU A 52 -3.34 6.27 -13.32
N VAL A 53 -2.20 6.53 -12.67
CA VAL A 53 -1.26 5.48 -12.28
C VAL A 53 -0.74 5.70 -10.87
N LEU A 54 -0.70 4.63 -10.08
CA LEU A 54 -0.08 4.65 -8.76
C LEU A 54 1.42 4.42 -8.90
N MET A 55 2.22 5.32 -8.31
CA MET A 55 3.67 5.19 -8.22
C MET A 55 4.16 5.34 -6.79
N SER A 56 5.28 4.70 -6.48
CA SER A 56 5.98 4.82 -5.18
C SER A 56 7.24 5.65 -5.39
N LEU A 57 7.08 6.98 -5.48
CA LEU A 57 8.17 7.93 -5.72
C LEU A 57 8.53 8.65 -4.42
N THR A 58 9.83 8.80 -4.16
CA THR A 58 10.32 9.58 -3.02
C THR A 58 10.15 11.09 -3.23
N SER A 59 10.27 11.55 -4.47
CA SER A 59 10.06 12.94 -4.88
C SER A 59 9.52 12.96 -6.30
N PHE A 60 8.52 13.81 -6.56
CA PHE A 60 8.03 14.06 -7.92
C PHE A 60 8.78 15.27 -8.50
N PRO A 61 9.36 15.18 -9.72
CA PRO A 61 10.12 16.27 -10.35
C PRO A 61 9.32 17.54 -10.66
#